data_AF-A0A2G6DSB8-F1
#
_entry.id   AF-A0A2G6DSB8-F1
#
_cell.length_a   1.000
_cell.length_b   1.000
_cell.length_c   1.000
_cell.angle_alpha   90.00
_cell.angle_beta   90.00
_cell.angle_gamma   90.00
#
_symmetry.space_group_name_H-M   'P 1'
#
loop_
_entity.id
_entity.type
_entity.pdbx_description
1 polymer ?
#
loop_
_entity_poly.entity_id
_entity_poly.type
_entity_poly.pdbx_seq_one_letter_code
_entity_poly.pdbx_strand_id
1 'polypeptide(L)'
;MEILFILIYQPIYNALIGLYSIFDDFGIAIIILTLIIKFALIPLSRKQIESQKEMQEIQPKIKELQNKYKNDKEKLTKETMALYKKHKVNPAAGCLPLIIQMVIFITMYRVIINLSNNHHLSVNTEHLYAFIPQPDAINGFFIGFMNLAEPFAAIAVITAAAQFYQLKMMQVKNEQNIEKTPAKKSDDKKTDELDFATIMQKQMLFIVPIMTLFIGLKFPSGLTLYWLTSTVFMIAQQWIVMHKEKKMTEEQPK
;
A
#
# COMPACT_ATOMS: atom_id res chain seq x y z
N MET A 1 -5.64 12.29 -20.20
CA MET A 1 -6.64 11.75 -19.25
C MET A 1 -7.46 10.62 -19.85
N GLU A 2 -7.77 10.64 -21.15
CA GLU A 2 -8.57 9.60 -21.83
C GLU A 2 -7.93 8.20 -21.79
N ILE A 3 -6.60 8.07 -21.95
CA ILE A 3 -5.94 6.75 -21.93
C ILE A 3 -6.13 6.03 -20.59
N LEU A 4 -5.98 6.73 -19.46
CA LEU A 4 -6.19 6.15 -18.12
C LEU A 4 -7.65 5.73 -17.92
N PHE A 5 -8.56 6.53 -18.48
CA PHE A 5 -9.99 6.26 -18.42
C PHE A 5 -10.35 4.98 -19.19
N ILE A 6 -9.90 4.87 -20.44
CA ILE A 6 -10.20 3.73 -21.32
C ILE A 6 -9.48 2.45 -20.86
N LEU A 7 -8.22 2.55 -20.41
CA LEU A 7 -7.43 1.36 -20.07
C LEU A 7 -7.62 0.86 -18.64
N ILE A 8 -8.01 1.72 -17.69
CA ILE A 8 -8.08 1.36 -16.27
C ILE A 8 -9.48 1.58 -15.71
N TYR A 9 -10.04 2.78 -15.86
CA TYR A 9 -11.35 3.09 -15.26
C TYR A 9 -12.47 2.24 -15.86
N GLN A 10 -12.63 2.24 -17.18
CA GLN A 10 -13.75 1.57 -17.84
C GLN A 10 -13.73 0.04 -17.66
N PRO A 11 -12.57 -0.65 -17.76
CA PRO A 11 -12.50 -2.08 -17.47
C PRO A 11 -12.83 -2.41 -16.01
N ILE A 12 -12.31 -1.64 -15.04
CA ILE A 12 -12.59 -1.85 -13.61
C ILE A 12 -14.08 -1.62 -13.32
N TYR A 13 -14.67 -0.56 -13.86
CA TYR A 13 -16.09 -0.24 -13.71
C TYR A 13 -16.98 -1.38 -14.25
N ASN A 14 -16.71 -1.85 -15.46
CA ASN A 14 -17.48 -2.91 -16.10
C ASN A 14 -17.29 -4.27 -15.42
N ALA A 15 -16.06 -4.59 -15.02
CA ALA A 15 -15.79 -5.82 -14.27
C ALA A 15 -16.53 -5.82 -12.93
N LEU A 16 -16.60 -4.67 -12.24
CA LEU A 16 -17.33 -4.56 -10.98
C LEU A 16 -18.83 -4.81 -11.16
N ILE A 17 -19.46 -4.19 -12.18
CA ILE A 17 -20.89 -4.37 -12.47
C ILE A 17 -21.17 -5.80 -12.93
N GLY A 18 -20.33 -6.36 -13.81
CA GLY A 18 -20.45 -7.75 -14.23
C GLY A 18 -20.33 -8.74 -13.08
N LEU A 19 -19.42 -8.50 -12.13
CA LEU A 19 -19.32 -9.31 -10.92
C LEU A 19 -20.57 -9.15 -10.04
N TYR A 20 -21.07 -7.92 -9.87
CA TYR A 20 -22.32 -7.71 -9.16
C TYR A 20 -23.48 -8.49 -9.77
N SER A 21 -23.64 -8.50 -11.11
CA SER A 21 -24.71 -9.27 -11.78
C SER A 21 -24.63 -10.80 -11.60
N ILE A 22 -23.51 -11.31 -11.11
CA ILE A 22 -23.31 -12.75 -10.84
C ILE A 22 -23.59 -13.07 -9.36
N PHE A 23 -23.19 -12.19 -8.45
CA PHE A 23 -23.20 -12.45 -7.01
C PHE A 23 -24.34 -11.75 -6.24
N ASP A 24 -24.99 -10.75 -6.85
CA ASP A 24 -26.02 -9.87 -6.25
C ASP A 24 -25.61 -9.21 -4.92
N ASP A 25 -24.32 -9.20 -4.59
CA ASP A 25 -23.73 -8.52 -3.45
C ASP A 25 -22.55 -7.67 -3.92
N PHE A 26 -22.71 -6.35 -3.77
CA PHE A 26 -21.73 -5.39 -4.28
C PHE A 26 -20.40 -5.44 -3.52
N GLY A 27 -20.42 -5.82 -2.23
CA GLY A 27 -19.20 -5.97 -1.45
C GLY A 27 -18.41 -7.23 -1.83
N ILE A 28 -19.11 -8.33 -2.13
CA ILE A 28 -18.48 -9.54 -2.71
C ILE A 28 -17.85 -9.20 -4.07
N ALA A 29 -18.55 -8.44 -4.91
CA ALA A 29 -18.02 -7.99 -6.19
C ALA A 29 -16.73 -7.15 -6.02
N ILE A 30 -16.70 -6.22 -5.07
CA ILE A 30 -15.49 -5.44 -4.73
C ILE A 30 -14.35 -6.37 -4.31
N ILE A 31 -14.60 -7.32 -3.40
CA ILE A 31 -13.59 -8.25 -2.89
C ILE A 31 -13.00 -9.07 -4.04
N ILE A 32 -13.84 -9.69 -4.87
CA ILE A 32 -13.41 -10.54 -5.98
C ILE A 32 -12.61 -9.74 -7.00
N LEU A 33 -13.08 -8.55 -7.39
CA LEU A 33 -12.35 -7.68 -8.30
C LEU A 33 -10.97 -7.31 -7.75
N THR A 34 -10.91 -6.97 -6.46
CA THR A 34 -9.65 -6.65 -5.78
C THR A 34 -8.69 -7.82 -5.85
N LEU A 35 -9.17 -9.03 -5.56
CA LEU A 35 -8.35 -10.24 -5.62
C LEU A 35 -7.85 -10.49 -7.05
N ILE A 36 -8.71 -10.39 -8.07
CA ILE A 36 -8.32 -10.55 -9.48
C ILE A 36 -7.19 -9.60 -9.85
N ILE A 37 -7.34 -8.31 -9.53
CA ILE A 37 -6.31 -7.29 -9.79
C ILE A 37 -5.01 -7.65 -9.04
N LYS A 38 -5.11 -8.02 -7.77
CA LYS A 38 -3.95 -8.38 -6.96
C LYS A 38 -3.23 -9.64 -7.46
N PHE A 39 -3.97 -10.66 -7.88
CA PHE A 39 -3.41 -11.87 -8.48
C PHE A 39 -2.66 -11.54 -9.78
N ALA A 40 -3.23 -10.70 -10.65
CA ALA A 40 -2.56 -10.23 -11.86
C ALA A 40 -1.27 -9.45 -11.57
N LEU A 41 -1.22 -8.73 -10.44
CA LEU A 41 -0.06 -7.93 -10.01
C LEU A 41 0.97 -8.70 -9.17
N ILE A 42 0.74 -9.98 -8.83
CA ILE A 42 1.71 -10.80 -8.08
C ILE A 42 3.14 -10.74 -8.63
N PRO A 43 3.42 -10.94 -9.93
CA PRO A 43 4.80 -10.98 -10.41
C PRO A 43 5.52 -9.65 -10.18
N LEU A 44 4.79 -8.55 -10.32
CA LEU A 44 5.30 -7.21 -10.05
C LEU A 44 5.52 -7.00 -8.54
N SER A 45 4.51 -7.30 -7.72
CA SER A 45 4.56 -7.09 -6.28
C SER A 45 5.61 -7.97 -5.59
N ARG A 46 5.94 -9.16 -6.12
CA ARG A 46 7.05 -9.97 -5.63
C ARG A 46 8.40 -9.27 -5.80
N LYS A 47 8.71 -8.78 -7.00
CA LYS A 47 9.95 -8.03 -7.28
C LYS A 47 10.07 -6.77 -6.42
N GLN A 48 8.94 -6.13 -6.15
CA GLN A 48 8.86 -4.95 -5.29
C GLN A 48 9.20 -5.27 -3.82
N ILE A 49 8.65 -6.36 -3.28
CA ILE A 49 8.93 -6.79 -1.90
C ILE A 49 10.41 -7.19 -1.75
N GLU A 50 10.94 -7.93 -2.73
CA GLU A 50 12.35 -8.33 -2.77
C GLU A 50 13.28 -7.12 -2.79
N SER A 51 13.05 -6.15 -3.68
CA SER A 51 13.84 -4.91 -3.73
C SER A 51 13.74 -4.09 -2.43
N GLN A 52 12.57 -4.07 -1.80
CA GLN A 52 12.39 -3.39 -0.52
C GLN A 52 13.16 -4.07 0.61
N LYS A 53 13.27 -5.41 0.58
CA LYS A 53 14.08 -6.18 1.52
C LYS A 53 15.58 -5.94 1.32
N GLU A 54 16.07 -5.97 0.08
CA GLU A 54 17.48 -5.65 -0.22
C GLU A 54 17.83 -4.24 0.27
N MET A 55 16.93 -3.28 0.08
CA MET A 55 17.07 -1.92 0.58
C MET A 55 17.17 -1.88 2.12
N GLN A 56 16.45 -2.75 2.80
CA GLN A 56 16.50 -2.89 4.26
C GLN A 56 17.83 -3.48 4.75
N GLU A 57 18.36 -4.48 4.06
CA GLU A 57 19.64 -5.12 4.39
C GLU A 57 20.83 -4.16 4.27
N ILE A 58 20.77 -3.19 3.35
CA ILE A 58 21.82 -2.18 3.18
C ILE A 58 21.68 -0.95 4.09
N GLN A 59 20.54 -0.76 4.76
CA GLN A 59 20.34 0.34 5.73
C GLN A 59 21.47 0.51 6.77
N PRO A 60 22.00 -0.54 7.42
CA PRO A 60 23.09 -0.36 8.38
C PRO A 60 24.35 0.26 7.74
N LYS A 61 24.70 -0.14 6.51
CA LYS A 61 25.84 0.41 5.78
C LYS A 61 25.60 1.85 5.35
N ILE A 62 24.36 2.21 5.01
CA ILE A 62 23.99 3.60 4.73
C ILE A 62 24.18 4.44 6.00
N LYS A 63 23.78 3.94 7.17
CA LYS A 63 24.00 4.62 8.46
C LYS A 63 25.49 4.82 8.77
N GLU A 64 26.33 3.83 8.48
CA GLU A 64 27.78 3.95 8.60
C GLU A 64 28.34 5.06 7.69
N LEU A 65 27.91 5.13 6.43
CA LEU A 65 28.30 6.20 5.50
C LEU A 65 27.84 7.57 5.98
N GLN A 66 26.60 7.67 6.45
CA GLN A 66 26.06 8.90 7.05
C GLN A 66 26.91 9.33 8.25
N ASN A 67 27.33 8.39 9.10
CA ASN A 67 28.20 8.69 10.24
C ASN A 67 29.61 9.12 9.83
N LYS A 68 30.15 8.53 8.76
CA LYS A 68 31.49 8.82 8.25
C LYS A 68 31.57 10.17 7.53
N TYR A 69 30.51 10.56 6.83
CA TYR A 69 30.48 11.76 5.97
C TYR A 69 29.47 12.82 6.45
N LYS A 70 29.20 12.90 7.77
CA LYS A 70 28.24 13.86 8.37
C LYS A 70 28.42 15.31 7.89
N ASN A 71 29.65 15.72 7.64
CA ASN A 71 29.99 17.11 7.27
C ASN A 71 30.16 17.32 5.75
N ASP A 72 30.02 16.28 4.95
CA ASP A 72 30.28 16.30 3.50
C ASP A 72 29.13 15.62 2.75
N LYS A 73 28.07 16.39 2.49
CA LYS A 73 26.84 15.91 1.85
C LYS A 73 27.07 15.41 0.43
N GLU A 74 27.99 16.04 -0.29
CA GLU A 74 28.30 15.66 -1.66
C GLU A 74 28.96 14.27 -1.68
N LYS A 75 29.95 14.06 -0.82
CA LYS A 75 30.60 12.76 -0.67
C LYS A 75 29.65 11.71 -0.10
N LEU A 76 28.80 12.06 0.87
CA LEU A 76 27.76 11.17 1.39
C LEU A 76 26.84 10.68 0.26
N THR A 77 26.34 11.59 -0.58
CA THR A 77 25.46 11.24 -1.69
C THR A 77 26.17 10.34 -2.70
N LYS A 78 27.41 10.68 -3.06
CA LYS A 78 28.23 9.90 -4.00
C LYS A 78 28.50 8.49 -3.49
N GLU A 79 28.92 8.34 -2.24
CA GLU A 79 29.24 7.05 -1.62
C GLU A 79 27.98 6.21 -1.38
N THR A 80 26.85 6.83 -1.04
CA THR A 80 25.56 6.13 -0.93
C THR A 80 25.12 5.57 -2.29
N MET A 81 25.25 6.34 -3.36
CA MET A 81 24.95 5.87 -4.72
C MET A 81 25.94 4.80 -5.20
N ALA A 82 27.22 4.91 -4.82
CA ALA A 82 28.22 3.88 -5.09
C ALA A 82 27.89 2.58 -4.33
N LEU A 83 27.41 2.68 -3.09
CA LEU A 83 26.95 1.54 -2.29
C LEU A 83 25.74 0.85 -2.93
N TYR A 84 24.74 1.61 -3.39
CA TYR A 84 23.59 1.06 -4.14
C TYR A 84 24.05 0.31 -5.38
N LYS A 85 24.96 0.89 -6.18
CA LYS A 85 25.52 0.23 -7.37
C LYS A 85 26.31 -1.03 -7.04
N LYS A 86 27.15 -0.99 -5.99
CA LYS A 86 27.96 -2.13 -5.53
C LYS A 86 27.08 -3.30 -5.09
N HIS A 87 25.96 -3.01 -4.42
CA HIS A 87 24.99 -4.01 -3.98
C HIS A 87 23.90 -4.31 -5.02
N LYS A 88 23.94 -3.67 -6.20
CA LYS A 88 22.96 -3.81 -7.30
C LYS A 88 21.51 -3.52 -6.87
N VAL A 89 21.32 -2.67 -5.85
CA VAL A 89 20.00 -2.30 -5.34
C VAL A 89 19.49 -1.05 -6.05
N ASN A 90 18.22 -1.05 -6.47
CA ASN A 90 17.58 0.11 -7.11
C ASN A 90 16.66 0.86 -6.11
N PRO A 91 16.96 2.11 -5.73
CA PRO A 91 16.11 2.87 -4.82
C PRO A 91 14.73 3.22 -5.38
N ALA A 92 14.58 3.34 -6.70
CA ALA A 92 13.30 3.65 -7.33
C ALA A 92 12.33 2.46 -7.34
N ALA A 93 12.84 1.23 -7.26
CA ALA A 93 11.99 0.03 -7.23
C ALA A 93 11.13 -0.04 -5.95
N GLY A 94 11.57 0.61 -4.87
CA GLY A 94 10.80 0.70 -3.61
C GLY A 94 9.61 1.65 -3.65
N CYS A 95 9.58 2.67 -4.53
CA CYS A 95 8.47 3.63 -4.62
C CYS A 95 7.48 3.32 -5.74
N LEU A 96 7.85 2.49 -6.73
CA LEU A 96 6.96 1.99 -7.78
C LEU A 96 5.64 1.35 -7.28
N PRO A 97 5.62 0.56 -6.19
CA PRO A 97 4.37 0.00 -5.65
C PRO A 97 3.39 1.08 -5.24
N LEU A 98 3.90 2.16 -4.63
CA LEU A 98 3.09 3.26 -4.15
C LEU A 98 2.39 3.96 -5.32
N ILE A 99 3.10 4.22 -6.41
CA ILE A 99 2.55 4.86 -7.61
C ILE A 99 1.41 4.02 -8.19
N ILE A 100 1.64 2.73 -8.39
CA ILE A 100 0.63 1.83 -8.97
C ILE A 100 -0.56 1.68 -8.03
N GLN A 101 -0.30 1.53 -6.72
CA GLN A 101 -1.34 1.49 -5.70
C GLN A 101 -2.19 2.77 -5.70
N MET A 102 -1.56 3.95 -5.81
CA MET A 102 -2.28 5.22 -5.88
C MET A 102 -3.18 5.31 -7.11
N VAL A 103 -2.70 4.91 -8.29
CA VAL A 103 -3.49 4.94 -9.53
C VAL A 103 -4.72 4.04 -9.42
N ILE A 104 -4.55 2.81 -8.92
CA ILE A 104 -5.67 1.87 -8.73
C ILE A 104 -6.63 2.38 -7.64
N PHE A 105 -6.11 2.89 -6.52
CA PHE A 105 -6.93 3.46 -5.45
C PHE A 105 -7.76 4.64 -5.93
N ILE A 106 -7.16 5.60 -6.65
CA ILE A 106 -7.87 6.75 -7.22
C ILE A 106 -8.94 6.27 -8.22
N THR A 107 -8.65 5.20 -8.98
CA THR A 107 -9.61 4.64 -9.93
C THR A 107 -10.80 4.01 -9.21
N MET A 108 -10.55 3.17 -8.20
CA MET A 108 -11.61 2.58 -7.36
C MET A 108 -12.41 3.66 -6.62
N TYR A 109 -11.76 4.70 -6.12
CA TYR A 109 -12.42 5.87 -5.54
C TYR A 109 -13.40 6.51 -6.53
N ARG A 110 -12.94 6.78 -7.76
CA ARG A 110 -13.80 7.37 -8.80
C ARG A 110 -14.94 6.44 -9.19
N VAL A 111 -14.70 5.13 -9.33
CA VAL A 111 -15.73 4.16 -9.66
C VAL A 111 -16.80 4.13 -8.56
N ILE A 112 -16.39 3.98 -7.29
CA ILE A 112 -17.33 3.87 -6.17
C ILE A 112 -18.10 5.17 -5.94
N ILE A 113 -17.45 6.33 -6.03
CA ILE A 113 -18.15 7.61 -5.83
C ILE A 113 -19.11 7.94 -6.97
N ASN A 114 -18.77 7.61 -8.22
CA ASN A 114 -19.66 7.81 -9.36
C ASN A 114 -20.87 6.87 -9.34
N LEU A 115 -20.70 5.68 -8.75
CA LEU A 115 -21.80 4.75 -8.49
C LEU A 115 -22.63 5.22 -7.29
N SER A 116 -22.01 5.82 -6.27
CA SER A 116 -22.66 6.24 -5.04
C SER A 116 -23.28 7.63 -5.14
N ASN A 117 -24.53 7.71 -5.60
CA ASN A 117 -25.32 8.96 -5.66
C ASN A 117 -26.45 8.95 -4.64
N ASN A 118 -26.60 10.03 -3.86
CA ASN A 118 -27.67 10.17 -2.86
C ASN A 118 -27.83 8.96 -1.93
N HIS A 119 -26.72 8.40 -1.44
CA HIS A 119 -26.69 7.22 -0.54
C HIS A 119 -27.12 5.89 -1.19
N HIS A 120 -27.34 5.86 -2.50
CA HIS A 120 -27.67 4.66 -3.27
C HIS A 120 -26.62 4.38 -4.34
N LEU A 121 -26.51 3.11 -4.76
CA LEU A 121 -25.66 2.72 -5.88
C LEU A 121 -26.48 2.75 -7.18
N SER A 122 -26.06 3.60 -8.13
CA SER A 122 -26.68 3.79 -9.45
C SER A 122 -25.67 3.55 -10.56
N VAL A 123 -26.01 2.71 -11.54
CA VAL A 123 -25.17 2.47 -12.71
C VAL A 123 -25.35 3.59 -13.73
N ASN A 124 -24.24 4.24 -14.09
CA ASN A 124 -24.19 5.05 -15.31
C ASN A 124 -23.97 4.12 -16.52
N THR A 125 -24.92 4.14 -17.44
CA THR A 125 -24.95 3.31 -18.66
C THR A 125 -23.99 3.79 -19.74
N GLU A 126 -23.55 5.04 -19.72
CA GLU A 126 -22.63 5.61 -20.72
C GLU A 126 -21.25 4.94 -20.74
N HIS A 127 -20.87 4.31 -19.63
CA HIS A 127 -19.57 3.65 -19.49
C HIS A 127 -19.66 2.13 -19.57
N LEU A 128 -20.87 1.59 -19.70
CA LEU A 128 -21.12 0.15 -19.73
C LEU A 128 -20.77 -0.43 -21.11
N TYR A 129 -20.07 -1.55 -21.12
CA TYR A 129 -19.87 -2.33 -22.33
C TYR A 129 -21.19 -3.01 -22.72
N ALA A 130 -21.44 -3.11 -24.01
CA ALA A 130 -22.70 -3.64 -24.55
C ALA A 130 -23.06 -5.05 -24.08
N PHE A 131 -22.08 -5.84 -23.63
CA PHE A 131 -22.26 -7.22 -23.18
C PHE A 131 -22.46 -7.36 -21.66
N ILE A 132 -22.36 -6.28 -20.88
CA ILE A 132 -22.58 -6.32 -19.43
C ILE A 132 -24.07 -6.05 -19.17
N PRO A 133 -24.78 -6.93 -18.45
CA PRO A 133 -26.18 -6.70 -18.12
C PRO A 133 -26.31 -5.46 -17.22
N GLN A 134 -27.31 -4.63 -17.52
CA GLN A 134 -27.65 -3.48 -16.71
C GLN A 134 -28.58 -3.91 -15.57
N PRO A 135 -28.17 -3.80 -14.29
CA PRO A 135 -29.07 -4.03 -13.18
C PRO A 135 -30.03 -2.84 -13.00
N ASP A 136 -31.31 -3.11 -12.76
CA ASP A 136 -32.33 -2.08 -12.53
C ASP A 136 -32.12 -1.34 -11.19
N ALA A 137 -31.66 -2.06 -10.16
CA ALA A 137 -31.28 -1.50 -8.88
C ALA A 137 -30.08 -2.26 -8.30
N ILE A 138 -29.07 -1.53 -7.79
CA ILE A 138 -27.96 -2.15 -7.07
C ILE A 138 -28.26 -2.14 -5.58
N ASN A 139 -28.26 -3.34 -4.97
CA ASN A 139 -28.23 -3.46 -3.52
C ASN A 139 -26.86 -2.99 -3.00
N GLY A 140 -26.85 -1.83 -2.34
CA GLY A 140 -25.65 -1.25 -1.75
C GLY A 140 -25.17 -1.92 -0.48
N PHE A 141 -25.87 -2.92 0.05
CA PHE A 141 -25.49 -3.60 1.28
C PHE A 141 -24.49 -4.74 1.01
N PHE A 142 -23.43 -4.77 1.82
CA PHE A 142 -22.54 -5.92 1.95
C PHE A 142 -23.05 -6.83 3.07
N ILE A 143 -23.33 -8.10 2.72
CA ILE A 143 -23.83 -9.16 3.63
C ILE A 143 -25.09 -8.69 4.41
N GLY A 144 -25.86 -7.76 3.83
CA GLY A 144 -27.11 -7.26 4.41
C GLY A 144 -26.98 -6.28 5.59
N PHE A 145 -25.79 -5.90 6.05
CA PHE A 145 -25.65 -5.02 7.22
C PHE A 145 -24.84 -3.74 6.99
N MET A 146 -23.98 -3.70 5.96
CA MET A 146 -23.08 -2.57 5.73
C MET A 146 -23.42 -1.86 4.43
N ASN A 147 -23.97 -0.64 4.49
CA ASN A 147 -24.23 0.17 3.31
C ASN A 147 -22.92 0.73 2.73
N LEU A 148 -22.54 0.26 1.54
CA LEU A 148 -21.28 0.58 0.87
C LEU A 148 -21.23 1.99 0.29
N ALA A 149 -22.39 2.64 0.10
CA ALA A 149 -22.49 4.04 -0.32
C ALA A 149 -22.20 5.03 0.83
N GLU A 150 -22.18 4.55 2.08
CA GLU A 150 -22.02 5.38 3.28
C GLU A 150 -20.74 5.03 4.04
N PRO A 151 -20.17 5.98 4.81
CA PRO A 151 -19.06 5.68 5.70
C PRO A 151 -19.47 4.67 6.77
N PHE A 152 -18.57 3.73 7.10
CA PHE A 152 -18.77 2.77 8.18
C PHE A 152 -17.54 2.74 9.08
N ALA A 153 -17.70 3.18 10.33
CA ALA A 153 -16.55 3.42 11.22
C ALA A 153 -15.80 2.13 11.58
N ALA A 154 -16.51 1.02 11.80
CA ALA A 154 -15.88 -0.24 12.21
C ALA A 154 -14.91 -0.75 11.14
N ILE A 155 -15.30 -0.73 9.86
CA ILE A 155 -14.39 -1.16 8.79
C ILE A 155 -13.20 -0.19 8.66
N ALA A 156 -13.39 1.13 8.82
CA ALA A 156 -12.29 2.09 8.77
C ALA A 156 -11.22 1.82 9.85
N VAL A 157 -11.65 1.50 11.08
CA VAL A 157 -10.75 1.13 12.19
C VAL A 157 -10.01 -0.17 11.89
N ILE A 158 -10.72 -1.19 11.40
CA ILE A 158 -10.12 -2.49 11.03
C ILE A 158 -9.09 -2.30 9.91
N THR A 159 -9.41 -1.53 8.87
CA THR A 159 -8.50 -1.22 7.76
C THR A 159 -7.26 -0.49 8.26
N ALA A 160 -7.41 0.52 9.12
CA ALA A 160 -6.27 1.23 9.69
C ALA A 160 -5.38 0.32 10.55
N ALA A 161 -5.97 -0.54 11.38
CA ALA A 161 -5.22 -1.51 12.18
C ALA A 161 -4.47 -2.53 11.31
N ALA A 162 -5.11 -3.06 10.27
CA ALA A 162 -4.49 -3.94 9.30
C ALA A 162 -3.34 -3.24 8.55
N GLN A 163 -3.54 -1.99 8.14
CA GLN A 163 -2.53 -1.17 7.45
C GLN A 163 -1.32 -0.91 8.36
N PHE A 164 -1.55 -0.63 9.64
CA PHE A 164 -0.49 -0.49 10.63
C PHE A 164 0.31 -1.79 10.78
N TYR A 165 -0.38 -2.92 10.93
CA TYR A 165 0.25 -4.24 11.03
C TYR A 165 1.09 -4.57 9.79
N GLN A 166 0.55 -4.33 8.59
CA GLN A 166 1.24 -4.51 7.32
C GLN A 166 2.55 -3.72 7.26
N LEU A 167 2.51 -2.42 7.61
CA LEU A 167 3.70 -1.57 7.58
C LEU A 167 4.73 -2.00 8.63
N LYS A 168 4.27 -2.40 9.83
CA LYS A 168 5.13 -2.88 10.91
C LYS A 168 5.88 -4.16 10.53
N MET A 169 5.26 -5.05 9.75
CA MET A 169 5.90 -6.30 9.30
C MET A 169 7.12 -6.04 8.40
N MET A 170 7.16 -4.91 7.71
CA MET A 170 8.27 -4.50 6.83
C MET A 170 9.32 -3.63 7.53
N GLN A 171 9.23 -3.41 8.84
CA GLN A 171 10.25 -2.66 9.56
C GLN A 171 11.38 -3.58 10.02
N VAL A 172 12.62 -3.21 9.69
CA VAL A 172 13.80 -3.82 10.30
C VAL A 172 13.79 -3.50 11.79
N LYS A 173 13.88 -4.53 12.64
CA LYS A 173 14.29 -4.36 14.04
C LYS A 173 15.75 -3.88 14.07
N ASN A 174 15.96 -2.60 13.80
CA ASN A 174 17.22 -1.93 14.09
C ASN A 174 17.22 -1.54 15.58
N GLU A 175 17.26 -2.55 16.45
CA GLU A 175 17.38 -2.40 17.91
C GLU A 175 18.85 -2.39 18.38
N GLN A 176 19.84 -2.48 17.49
CA GLN A 176 21.24 -2.46 17.90
C GLN A 176 21.82 -1.03 17.85
N ASN A 177 22.20 -0.57 19.05
CA ASN A 177 22.85 0.70 19.43
C ASN A 177 21.97 1.95 19.61
N ILE A 178 20.90 1.83 20.39
CA ILE A 178 20.53 2.90 21.35
C ILE A 178 20.93 2.41 22.76
N GLU A 179 22.20 2.05 22.94
CA GLU A 179 22.71 1.93 24.31
C GLU A 179 23.09 3.32 24.80
N LYS A 180 22.21 3.86 25.66
CA LYS A 180 22.53 4.74 26.79
C LYS A 180 23.65 5.76 26.55
N THR A 181 23.37 6.82 25.81
CA THR A 181 23.99 8.12 26.13
C THR A 181 22.94 8.94 26.87
N PRO A 182 23.11 9.20 28.18
CA PRO A 182 22.18 10.03 28.92
C PRO A 182 22.15 11.42 28.27
N ALA A 183 20.95 11.98 28.18
CA ALA A 183 20.67 13.30 27.63
C ALA A 183 21.68 14.35 28.12
N LYS A 184 22.68 14.66 27.28
CA LYS A 184 23.45 15.90 27.40
C LYS A 184 22.91 16.85 26.35
N LYS A 185 22.19 17.86 26.85
CA LYS A 185 21.95 19.12 26.13
C LYS A 185 23.27 19.55 25.48
N SER A 186 23.34 19.50 24.16
CA SER A 186 24.42 20.09 23.39
C SER A 186 23.79 20.74 22.16
N ASP A 187 24.04 22.04 22.05
CA ASP A 187 23.53 22.99 21.07
C ASP A 187 24.10 22.77 19.66
N ASP A 188 23.95 21.57 19.08
CA ASP A 188 24.45 21.29 17.73
C ASP A 188 23.33 20.87 16.75
N LYS A 189 22.86 21.86 15.97
CA LYS A 189 21.89 21.76 14.84
C LYS A 189 22.37 20.90 13.65
N LYS A 190 23.23 19.90 13.85
CA LYS A 190 23.84 19.11 12.75
C LYS A 190 23.71 17.60 12.91
N THR A 191 23.01 17.14 13.93
CA THR A 191 22.65 15.71 14.10
C THR A 191 21.38 15.33 13.32
N ASP A 192 20.71 16.31 12.70
CA ASP A 192 19.33 16.22 12.16
C ASP A 192 19.17 15.39 10.86
N GLU A 193 20.22 15.18 10.07
CA GLU A 193 20.10 14.49 8.76
C GLU A 193 20.15 12.97 8.82
N LEU A 194 20.91 12.41 9.77
CA LEU A 194 21.03 10.95 9.97
C LEU A 194 19.68 10.33 10.38
N ASP A 195 18.85 11.17 10.98
CA ASP A 195 17.57 10.81 11.54
C ASP A 195 16.43 11.02 10.54
N PHE A 196 16.57 11.86 9.50
CA PHE A 196 15.45 12.20 8.61
C PHE A 196 14.81 11.00 7.90
N ALA A 197 15.60 10.11 7.28
CA ALA A 197 15.04 8.93 6.60
C ALA A 197 14.41 7.93 7.59
N THR A 198 15.04 7.75 8.76
CA THR A 198 14.54 6.87 9.83
C THR A 198 13.28 7.44 10.48
N ILE A 199 13.25 8.76 10.69
CA ILE A 199 12.10 9.54 11.18
C ILE A 199 10.98 9.46 10.16
N MET A 200 11.24 9.67 8.87
CA MET A 200 10.22 9.58 7.83
C MET A 200 9.61 8.19 7.77
N GLN A 201 10.42 7.12 7.86
CA GLN A 201 9.92 5.74 7.90
C GLN A 201 9.10 5.46 9.17
N LYS A 202 9.54 5.95 10.34
CA LYS A 202 8.79 5.84 11.61
C LYS A 202 7.50 6.65 11.58
N GLN A 203 7.51 7.86 11.02
CA GLN A 203 6.34 8.71 10.86
C GLN A 203 5.33 8.06 9.92
N MET A 204 5.80 7.50 8.79
CA MET A 204 4.94 6.81 7.83
C MET A 204 4.18 5.63 8.46
N LEU A 205 4.78 4.93 9.44
CA LEU A 205 4.12 3.85 10.18
C LEU A 205 2.81 4.31 10.86
N PHE A 206 2.79 5.54 11.38
CA PHE A 206 1.63 6.07 12.11
C PHE A 206 0.75 6.98 11.24
N ILE A 207 1.37 7.84 10.43
CA ILE A 207 0.66 8.80 9.58
C ILE A 207 -0.25 8.07 8.58
N VAL A 208 0.24 7.02 7.91
CA VAL A 208 -0.54 6.33 6.88
C VAL A 208 -1.79 5.68 7.48
N PRO A 209 -1.73 4.89 8.57
CA PRO A 209 -2.94 4.35 9.21
C PRO A 209 -3.90 5.40 9.74
N ILE A 210 -3.40 6.51 10.32
CA ILE A 210 -4.26 7.59 10.80
C ILE A 210 -4.98 8.27 9.62
N MET A 211 -4.28 8.51 8.52
CA MET A 211 -4.86 9.04 7.30
C MET A 211 -5.89 8.07 6.70
N THR A 212 -5.58 6.76 6.66
CA THR A 212 -6.52 5.72 6.23
C THR A 212 -7.78 5.72 7.10
N LEU A 213 -7.66 5.87 8.42
CA LEU A 213 -8.80 6.01 9.32
C LEU A 213 -9.61 7.27 9.00
N PHE A 214 -8.96 8.43 8.84
CA PHE A 214 -9.64 9.68 8.50
C PHE A 214 -10.40 9.59 7.18
N ILE A 215 -9.76 9.06 6.13
CA ILE A 215 -10.40 8.81 4.84
C ILE A 215 -11.57 7.85 5.02
N GLY A 216 -11.39 6.75 5.74
CA GLY A 216 -12.42 5.75 5.92
C GLY A 216 -13.65 6.20 6.72
N LEU A 217 -13.50 7.22 7.55
CA LEU A 217 -14.60 7.86 8.28
C LEU A 217 -15.35 8.91 7.45
N LYS A 218 -14.81 9.34 6.31
CA LYS A 218 -15.37 10.39 5.46
C LYS A 218 -15.93 9.90 4.13
N PHE A 219 -15.40 8.79 3.62
CA PHE A 219 -15.73 8.27 2.29
C PHE A 219 -16.58 6.99 2.37
N PRO A 220 -17.27 6.63 1.27
CA PRO A 220 -18.10 5.42 1.20
C PRO A 220 -17.35 4.16 1.63
N SER A 221 -18.00 3.29 2.40
CA SER A 221 -17.37 2.09 2.96
C SER A 221 -17.00 1.04 1.92
N GLY A 222 -17.55 1.11 0.71
CA GLY A 222 -17.03 0.34 -0.43
C GLY A 222 -15.55 0.59 -0.70
N LEU A 223 -15.08 1.83 -0.54
CA LEU A 223 -13.68 2.18 -0.75
C LEU A 223 -12.78 1.61 0.35
N THR A 224 -13.25 1.65 1.60
CA THR A 224 -12.50 1.09 2.74
C THR A 224 -12.50 -0.43 2.71
N LEU A 225 -13.55 -1.08 2.19
CA LEU A 225 -13.60 -2.52 1.94
C LEU A 225 -12.59 -2.95 0.87
N TYR A 226 -12.51 -2.22 -0.24
CA TYR A 226 -11.46 -2.40 -1.25
C TYR A 226 -10.07 -2.29 -0.60
N TRP A 227 -9.84 -1.23 0.19
CA TRP A 227 -8.56 -1.00 0.84
C TRP A 227 -8.23 -2.14 1.80
N LEU A 228 -9.16 -2.55 2.68
CA LEU A 228 -8.97 -3.66 3.61
C LEU A 228 -8.57 -4.94 2.88
N THR A 229 -9.33 -5.29 1.84
CA THR A 229 -9.08 -6.51 1.04
C THR A 229 -7.69 -6.48 0.41
N SER A 230 -7.31 -5.33 -0.16
CA SER A 230 -5.97 -5.11 -0.72
C SER A 230 -4.88 -5.26 0.35
N THR A 231 -5.08 -4.70 1.54
CA THR A 231 -4.12 -4.75 2.65
C THR A 231 -3.96 -6.17 3.19
N VAL A 232 -5.06 -6.90 3.40
CA VAL A 232 -5.04 -8.31 3.83
C VAL A 232 -4.30 -9.18 2.81
N PHE A 233 -4.58 -8.99 1.52
CA PHE A 233 -3.85 -9.69 0.46
C PHE A 233 -2.35 -9.40 0.52
N MET A 234 -1.97 -8.13 0.68
CA MET A 234 -0.56 -7.76 0.76
C MET A 234 0.12 -8.32 2.01
N ILE A 235 -0.56 -8.36 3.16
CA ILE A 235 -0.03 -9.02 4.37
C ILE A 235 0.25 -10.50 4.07
N ALA A 236 -0.72 -11.21 3.49
CA ALA A 236 -0.55 -12.62 3.13
C ALA A 236 0.61 -12.81 2.13
N GLN A 237 0.69 -11.95 1.11
CA GLN A 237 1.77 -12.00 0.12
C GLN A 237 3.15 -11.74 0.74
N GLN A 238 3.28 -10.70 1.56
CA GLN A 238 4.53 -10.37 2.24
C GLN A 238 4.96 -11.50 3.19
N TRP A 239 4.01 -12.07 3.93
CA TRP A 239 4.25 -13.20 4.81
C TRP A 239 4.80 -14.41 4.03
N ILE A 240 4.20 -14.77 2.89
CA ILE A 240 4.67 -15.86 2.03
C ILE A 240 6.10 -15.60 1.51
N VAL A 241 6.37 -14.39 1.00
CA VAL A 241 7.68 -14.04 0.44
C VAL A 241 8.76 -14.09 1.51
N MET A 242 8.52 -13.46 2.67
CA MET A 242 9.48 -13.43 3.78
C MET A 242 9.74 -14.83 4.39
N HIS A 243 8.73 -15.72 4.44
CA HIS A 243 8.90 -17.08 4.97
C HIS A 243 9.63 -18.02 4.01
N LYS A 244 9.43 -17.86 2.69
CA LYS A 244 10.07 -18.72 1.69
C LYS A 244 11.59 -18.57 1.68
N GLU A 245 12.08 -17.35 1.88
CA GLU A 245 13.52 -17.07 1.89
C GLU A 245 14.22 -17.56 3.16
N LYS A 246 13.56 -17.48 4.33
CA LYS A 246 14.13 -17.99 5.58
C LYS A 246 14.51 -19.47 5.47
N LYS A 247 13.66 -20.27 4.83
CA LYS A 247 13.93 -21.69 4.54
C LYS A 247 15.12 -21.87 3.60
N MET A 248 15.25 -21.02 2.58
CA MET A 248 16.39 -21.09 1.64
C MET A 248 17.73 -20.72 2.29
N THR A 249 17.74 -19.77 3.22
CA THR A 249 18.97 -19.39 3.96
C THR A 249 19.37 -20.44 5.00
N GLU A 250 18.41 -21.16 5.59
CA GLU A 250 18.66 -22.24 6.55
C GLU A 250 19.17 -23.54 5.88
N GLU A 251 18.86 -23.76 4.60
CA GLU A 251 19.28 -24.94 3.83
C GLU A 251 20.62 -24.79 3.09
N GLN A 252 21.26 -23.61 3.11
CA GLN A 252 22.61 -23.48 2.55
C GLN A 252 23.66 -24.01 3.55
N PRO A 253 24.47 -25.02 3.20
CA PRO A 253 25.54 -25.49 4.07
C PRO A 253 26.56 -24.37 4.22
N LYS A 254 26.89 -24.05 5.48
CA LYS A 254 27.92 -23.07 5.86
C LYS A 254 29.29 -23.42 5.26
#